data_AF-A0A7H9BGC8-F1
#
_entry.id   AF-A0A7H9BGC8-F1
#
_cell.length_a   1.000
_cell.length_b   1.000
_cell.length_c   1.000
_cell.angle_alpha   90.00
_cell.angle_beta   90.00
_cell.angle_gamma   90.00
#
_symmetry.space_group_name_H-M   'P 1'
#
loop_
_entity.id
_entity.type
_entity.pdbx_description
1 polymer ?
#
loop_
_entity_poly.entity_id
_entity_poly.type
_entity_poly.pdbx_seq_one_letter_code
_entity_poly.pdbx_strand_id
1 'polypeptide(L)'
;MSKINKSSDYINNCTIYALMANDDNEIRYIGQTTNPLRKRLTEHIYEAKNKTTYKHHWINSVLMRGAKLLIVPIEENTNIAREIYYIAKYKEEGHRLVNLTIGGEGSPGVKLSLEQRAQISQRMLGNQFGKSNLGRQFSVEHRAKLSSRLIGNTRSAGKTPVNKGKPQSAETKAKIGARLRGRTTKPMPVALKNYLTALSTGRKANEVTRQIWRTQRKGCLNNASKLTDEQVLHIVGLLQVGVVQVEIAEQYHISQTLVSRIRRGEAWTHLTKPEENPLCPLRIPGVDSRTGIAKTPEHRAKISAALRGRSSPWTAERNRANKGKPGHSISVEVRQKISEANTGRKKEWLAQANQNRNWSQESRDKISEANRVLTNSDIREIKRLLAEGFMNGTAIARQFKVSPSLISQIKLGKKYLGIK
;
A
#
# COMPACT_ATOMS: atom_id res chain seq x y z
N MET A 1 5.38 56.30 0.36
CA MET A 1 6.74 55.86 -0.02
C MET A 1 6.65 54.56 -0.79
N SER A 2 6.68 54.68 -2.11
CA SER A 2 6.57 53.59 -3.09
C SER A 2 7.76 52.64 -2.97
N LYS A 3 7.50 51.34 -2.79
CA LYS A 3 8.53 50.29 -2.85
C LYS A 3 8.91 50.08 -4.31
N ILE A 4 10.04 50.64 -4.71
CA ILE A 4 10.67 50.41 -6.00
C ILE A 4 10.99 48.92 -6.13
N ASN A 5 10.34 48.26 -7.09
CA ASN A 5 10.73 46.94 -7.59
C ASN A 5 12.13 47.04 -8.18
N LYS A 6 13.16 46.65 -7.43
CA LYS A 6 14.46 46.29 -8.00
C LYS A 6 14.32 44.94 -8.69
N SER A 7 13.83 44.95 -9.93
CA SER A 7 14.17 43.93 -10.92
C SER A 7 15.65 44.10 -11.28
N SER A 8 16.52 43.68 -10.36
CA SER A 8 17.94 43.57 -10.62
C SER A 8 18.13 42.29 -11.41
N ASP A 9 18.35 42.42 -12.72
CA ASP A 9 19.17 41.46 -13.44
C ASP A 9 20.47 41.30 -12.64
N TYR A 10 20.57 40.22 -11.87
CA TYR A 10 21.83 39.81 -11.27
C TYR A 10 22.71 39.36 -12.43
N ILE A 11 23.37 40.32 -13.09
CA ILE A 11 24.57 40.05 -13.84
C ILE A 11 25.54 39.53 -12.78
N ASN A 12 25.66 38.20 -12.69
CA ASN A 12 26.67 37.58 -11.86
C ASN A 12 28.02 37.96 -12.47
N ASN A 13 28.57 39.07 -11.99
CA ASN A 13 29.86 39.57 -12.41
C ASN A 13 30.90 38.46 -12.17
N CYS A 14 31.51 37.99 -13.25
CA CYS A 14 32.53 36.96 -13.23
C CYS A 14 33.84 37.49 -13.82
N THR A 15 34.94 36.85 -13.44
CA THR A 15 36.26 37.11 -14.01
C THR A 15 36.58 36.01 -15.00
N ILE A 16 36.94 36.39 -16.22
CA ILE A 16 37.49 35.50 -17.24
C ILE A 16 39.01 35.43 -17.02
N TYR A 17 39.55 34.22 -17.03
CA TYR A 17 40.97 33.95 -16.82
C TYR A 17 41.51 32.96 -17.85
N ALA A 18 42.81 33.07 -18.09
CA ALA A 18 43.63 32.08 -18.79
C ALA A 18 44.42 31.23 -17.78
N LEU A 19 44.63 29.95 -18.08
CA LEU A 19 45.68 29.13 -17.49
C LEU A 19 46.80 28.92 -18.51
N MET A 20 48.02 29.09 -18.03
CA MET A 20 49.25 28.89 -18.79
C MET A 20 50.28 28.17 -17.91
N ALA A 21 51.24 27.50 -18.55
CA ALA A 21 52.38 26.95 -17.85
C ALA A 21 53.55 27.95 -17.90
N ASN A 22 54.34 28.01 -16.83
CA ASN A 22 55.44 28.99 -16.72
C ASN A 22 56.65 28.65 -17.61
N ASP A 23 56.70 27.46 -18.21
CA ASP A 23 57.81 26.99 -19.03
C ASP A 23 57.61 27.29 -20.52
N ASP A 24 56.40 27.14 -21.05
CA ASP A 24 56.06 27.42 -22.45
C ASP A 24 55.40 28.79 -22.66
N ASN A 25 54.95 29.43 -21.58
CA ASN A 25 54.11 30.62 -21.60
C ASN A 25 52.89 30.50 -22.55
N GLU A 26 52.45 29.28 -22.84
CA GLU A 26 51.36 29.01 -23.77
C GLU A 26 50.04 28.99 -23.00
N ILE A 27 49.13 29.91 -23.36
CA ILE A 27 47.76 29.88 -22.86
C ILE A 27 47.08 28.66 -23.46
N ARG A 28 46.65 27.73 -22.59
CA ARG A 28 45.99 26.50 -23.03
C ARG A 28 44.59 26.35 -22.50
N TYR A 29 44.17 27.09 -21.50
CA TYR A 29 42.79 26.99 -21.03
C TYR A 29 42.22 28.36 -20.70
N ILE A 30 41.00 28.61 -21.17
CA ILE A 30 40.22 29.81 -20.82
C ILE A 30 39.03 29.36 -19.99
N GLY A 31 38.77 30.05 -18.89
CA GLY A 31 37.62 29.77 -18.07
C GLY A 31 37.09 31.00 -17.37
N GLN A 32 35.90 30.86 -16.78
CA GLN A 32 35.30 31.88 -15.94
C GLN A 32 35.24 31.46 -14.47
N THR A 33 35.23 32.42 -13.56
CA THR A 33 34.98 32.17 -12.14
C THR A 33 34.35 33.37 -11.44
N THR A 34 33.54 33.10 -10.43
CA THR A 34 33.06 34.09 -9.45
C THR A 34 33.87 34.06 -8.15
N ASN A 35 34.76 33.08 -8.00
CA ASN A 35 35.67 32.95 -6.86
C ASN A 35 36.97 33.72 -7.12
N PRO A 36 37.73 34.09 -6.07
CA PRO A 36 39.07 34.63 -6.25
C PRO A 36 39.98 33.69 -7.04
N LEU A 37 40.78 34.24 -7.96
CA LEU A 37 41.62 33.46 -8.88
C LEU A 37 42.54 32.46 -8.18
N ARG A 38 43.16 32.85 -7.06
CA ARG A 38 44.02 31.96 -6.25
C ARG A 38 43.28 30.71 -5.78
N LYS A 39 42.03 30.86 -5.36
CA LYS A 39 41.18 29.73 -4.94
C LYS A 39 40.85 28.85 -6.14
N ARG A 40 40.49 29.46 -7.27
CA ARG A 40 40.18 28.73 -8.50
C ARG A 40 41.37 27.94 -9.05
N LEU A 41 42.59 28.49 -8.97
CA LEU A 41 43.83 27.78 -9.32
C LEU A 41 44.03 26.55 -8.44
N THR A 42 43.84 26.69 -7.14
CA THR A 42 43.94 25.58 -6.18
C THR A 42 42.92 24.49 -6.49
N GLU A 43 41.68 24.88 -6.84
CA GLU A 43 40.64 23.95 -7.27
C GLU A 43 41.04 23.18 -8.53
N HIS A 44 41.59 23.85 -9.56
CA HIS A 44 42.04 23.16 -10.78
C HIS A 44 43.11 22.09 -10.51
N ILE A 45 44.08 22.40 -9.64
CA ILE A 45 45.12 21.45 -9.23
C ILE A 45 44.50 20.26 -8.46
N TYR A 46 43.56 20.52 -7.56
CA TYR A 46 42.86 19.47 -6.82
C TYR A 46 41.98 18.61 -7.74
N GLU A 47 41.24 19.22 -8.67
CA GLU A 47 40.41 18.53 -9.64
C GLU A 47 41.25 17.65 -10.57
N ALA A 48 42.44 18.10 -10.97
CA ALA A 48 43.34 17.35 -11.82
C ALA A 48 43.83 16.04 -11.19
N LYS A 49 43.96 16.00 -9.86
CA LYS A 49 44.31 14.77 -9.11
C LYS A 49 43.17 13.75 -9.06
N ASN A 50 41.92 14.19 -9.16
CA ASN A 50 40.74 13.36 -8.89
C ASN A 50 39.90 13.03 -10.12
N LYS A 51 40.07 13.74 -11.24
CA LYS A 51 39.25 13.62 -12.45
C LYS A 51 40.14 13.41 -13.68
N THR A 52 39.66 12.61 -14.64
CA THR A 52 40.42 12.23 -15.85
C THR A 52 39.85 12.89 -17.11
N THR A 53 39.98 14.21 -17.24
CA THR A 53 39.57 14.94 -18.46
C THR A 53 40.78 15.50 -19.18
N TYR A 54 40.66 15.85 -20.46
CA TYR A 54 41.79 16.32 -21.27
C TYR A 54 42.53 17.50 -20.61
N LYS A 55 41.81 18.50 -20.08
CA LYS A 55 42.42 19.61 -19.32
C LYS A 55 43.16 19.16 -18.06
N HIS A 56 42.67 18.12 -17.37
CA HIS A 56 43.31 17.59 -16.17
C HIS A 56 44.60 16.84 -16.51
N HIS A 57 44.60 16.09 -17.62
CA HIS A 57 45.82 15.44 -18.12
C HIS A 57 46.88 16.47 -18.51
N TRP A 58 46.47 17.57 -19.16
CA TRP A 58 47.39 18.68 -19.43
C TRP A 58 47.96 19.30 -18.15
N ILE A 59 47.10 19.65 -17.17
CA ILE A 59 47.56 20.19 -15.88
C ILE A 59 48.52 19.22 -15.17
N ASN A 60 48.20 17.93 -15.13
CA ASN A 60 49.09 16.92 -14.54
C ASN A 60 50.41 16.81 -15.31
N SER A 61 50.41 16.93 -16.64
CA SER A 61 51.62 16.95 -17.47
C SER A 61 52.51 18.16 -17.14
N VAL A 62 51.92 19.35 -16.91
CA VAL A 62 52.65 20.54 -16.46
C VAL A 62 53.31 20.30 -15.10
N LEU A 63 52.56 19.78 -14.14
CA LEU A 63 53.06 19.50 -12.79
C LEU A 63 54.13 18.40 -12.76
N MET A 64 53.99 17.36 -13.57
CA MET A 64 54.97 16.26 -13.68
C MET A 64 56.31 16.71 -14.25
N ARG A 65 56.32 17.74 -15.12
CA ARG A 65 57.54 18.35 -15.65
C ARG A 65 58.20 19.33 -14.66
N GLY A 66 57.62 19.54 -13.48
CA GLY A 66 58.10 20.50 -12.48
C GLY A 66 57.76 21.96 -12.79
N ALA A 67 56.99 22.22 -13.85
CA ALA A 67 56.56 23.57 -14.22
C ALA A 67 55.39 24.05 -13.35
N LYS A 68 55.33 25.37 -13.11
CA LYS A 68 54.27 25.99 -12.32
C LYS A 68 53.09 26.38 -13.23
N LEU A 69 51.88 26.07 -12.77
CA LEU A 69 50.64 26.51 -13.42
C LEU A 69 50.30 27.93 -12.96
N LEU A 70 50.13 28.85 -13.90
CA LEU A 70 49.77 30.24 -13.66
C LEU A 70 48.32 30.51 -14.09
N ILE A 71 47.65 31.39 -13.35
CA ILE A 71 46.32 31.90 -13.68
C ILE A 71 46.41 33.40 -13.93
N VAL A 72 45.95 33.85 -15.10
CA VAL A 72 46.04 35.26 -15.52
C VAL A 72 44.63 35.79 -15.79
N PRO A 73 44.19 36.89 -15.13
CA PRO A 73 42.94 37.54 -15.47
C PRO A 73 43.01 38.13 -16.88
N ILE A 74 41.98 37.89 -17.69
CA ILE A 74 41.80 38.51 -19.01
C ILE A 74 40.84 39.70 -18.89
N GLU A 75 39.67 39.47 -18.30
CA GLU A 75 38.63 40.49 -18.13
C GLU A 75 37.91 40.27 -16.79
N GLU A 76 37.80 41.32 -15.99
CA GLU A 76 37.11 41.31 -14.70
C GLU A 76 35.71 41.92 -14.82
N ASN A 77 34.82 41.56 -13.88
CA ASN A 77 33.49 42.15 -13.74
C ASN A 77 32.60 42.04 -15.00
N THR A 78 32.69 40.91 -15.70
CA THR A 78 32.03 40.72 -17.00
C THR A 78 30.93 39.65 -16.97
N ASN A 79 30.29 39.44 -18.11
CA ASN A 79 29.23 38.46 -18.30
C ASN A 79 29.80 37.10 -18.75
N ILE A 80 29.12 36.04 -18.34
CA ILE A 80 29.32 34.63 -18.72
C ILE A 80 29.47 34.44 -20.25
N ALA A 81 28.81 35.27 -21.06
CA ALA A 81 28.92 35.21 -22.51
C ALA A 81 30.33 35.53 -23.06
N ARG A 82 31.18 36.23 -22.29
CA ARG A 82 32.55 36.56 -22.71
C ARG A 82 33.48 35.36 -22.77
N GLU A 83 33.21 34.27 -22.04
CA GLU A 83 34.02 33.05 -22.12
C GLU A 83 34.08 32.51 -23.56
N ILE A 84 32.94 32.51 -24.26
CA ILE A 84 32.83 32.05 -25.65
C ILE A 84 33.65 32.94 -26.59
N TYR A 85 33.54 34.26 -26.41
CA TYR A 85 34.27 35.24 -27.20
C TYR A 85 35.79 35.05 -27.08
N TYR A 86 36.31 34.89 -25.86
CA TYR A 86 37.75 34.69 -25.66
C TYR A 86 38.22 33.33 -26.15
N ILE A 87 37.44 32.26 -25.98
CA ILE A 87 37.80 30.96 -26.58
C ILE A 87 37.92 31.05 -28.10
N ALA A 88 37.01 31.79 -28.76
CA ALA A 88 37.09 32.00 -30.21
C ALA A 88 38.32 32.86 -30.58
N LYS A 89 38.50 34.00 -29.92
CA LYS A 89 39.63 34.91 -30.16
C LYS A 89 40.98 34.21 -30.03
N TYR A 90 41.23 33.51 -28.93
CA TYR A 90 42.52 32.84 -28.71
C TYR A 90 42.73 31.63 -29.65
N LYS A 91 41.66 31.01 -30.18
CA LYS A 91 41.78 30.01 -31.25
C LYS A 91 42.16 30.64 -32.59
N GLU A 92 41.57 31.79 -32.93
CA GLU A 92 41.92 32.55 -34.13
C GLU A 92 43.36 33.05 -34.09
N GLU A 93 43.84 33.45 -32.91
CA GLU A 93 45.24 33.80 -32.65
C GLU A 93 46.20 32.59 -32.67
N GLY A 94 45.69 31.37 -32.88
CA GLY A 94 46.48 30.16 -33.08
C GLY A 94 46.83 29.38 -31.81
N HIS A 95 46.27 29.73 -30.65
CA HIS A 95 46.56 29.00 -29.40
C HIS A 95 45.89 27.62 -29.37
N ARG A 96 46.65 26.61 -28.91
CA ARG A 96 46.18 25.23 -28.77
C ARG A 96 45.42 25.02 -27.47
N LEU A 97 44.18 25.52 -27.44
CA LEU A 97 43.34 25.43 -26.24
C LEU A 97 42.88 23.98 -25.95
N VAL A 98 42.94 23.59 -24.68
CA VAL A 98 42.44 22.32 -24.12
C VAL A 98 40.97 22.39 -23.70
N ASN A 99 40.29 23.49 -24.01
CA ASN A 99 38.85 23.67 -23.79
C ASN A 99 38.05 22.61 -24.57
N LEU A 100 37.32 21.76 -23.85
CA LEU A 100 36.52 20.67 -24.44
C LEU A 100 35.27 21.16 -25.20
N THR A 101 34.80 22.37 -24.85
CA THR A 101 33.55 22.95 -25.35
C THR A 101 33.81 24.38 -25.82
N ILE A 102 32.94 24.91 -26.66
CA ILE A 102 32.96 26.32 -27.11
C ILE A 102 32.73 27.34 -25.99
N GLY A 103 32.41 26.89 -24.76
CA GLY A 103 32.14 27.72 -23.59
C GLY A 103 30.66 27.69 -23.19
N GLY A 104 30.34 28.07 -21.95
CA GLY A 104 28.94 28.25 -21.49
C GLY A 104 28.27 27.07 -20.76
N GLU A 105 28.94 25.92 -20.59
CA GLU A 105 28.37 24.75 -19.87
C GLU A 105 28.57 24.78 -18.33
N GLY A 106 29.16 25.85 -17.80
CA GLY A 106 29.63 25.93 -16.42
C GLY A 106 28.59 26.22 -15.32
N SER A 107 27.28 26.25 -15.61
CA SER A 107 26.27 26.57 -14.59
C SER A 107 25.43 25.36 -14.19
N PRO A 108 25.49 24.89 -12.93
CA PRO A 108 24.44 24.06 -12.35
C PRO A 108 23.14 24.87 -12.35
N GLY A 109 22.23 24.58 -13.29
CA GLY A 109 20.89 25.19 -13.32
C GLY A 109 20.47 25.90 -14.61
N VAL A 110 21.32 25.98 -15.64
CA VAL A 110 20.88 26.48 -16.96
C VAL A 110 19.91 25.49 -17.57
N LYS A 111 18.66 25.93 -17.78
CA LYS A 111 17.66 25.18 -18.53
C LYS A 111 18.11 25.18 -20.00
N LEU A 112 18.58 24.02 -20.48
CA LEU A 112 18.87 23.83 -21.90
C LEU A 112 17.70 24.30 -22.76
N SER A 113 17.99 25.05 -23.82
CA SER A 113 16.98 25.52 -24.75
C SER A 113 16.26 24.33 -25.40
N LEU A 114 15.05 24.56 -25.91
CA LEU A 114 14.28 23.50 -26.59
C LEU A 114 15.07 22.89 -27.76
N GLU A 115 15.82 23.72 -28.47
CA GLU A 115 16.67 23.33 -29.59
C GLU A 115 17.87 22.47 -29.14
N GLN A 116 18.58 22.87 -28.07
CA GLN A 116 19.68 22.08 -27.52
C GLN A 116 19.20 20.72 -27.01
N ARG A 117 18.00 20.67 -26.39
CA ARG A 117 17.38 19.41 -25.97
C ARG A 117 17.04 18.52 -27.17
N ALA A 118 16.57 19.11 -28.27
CA ALA A 118 16.29 18.38 -29.50
C ALA A 118 17.57 17.82 -30.13
N GLN A 119 18.66 18.62 -30.21
CA GLN A 119 19.94 18.17 -30.75
C GLN A 119 20.57 17.03 -29.93
N ILE A 120 20.51 17.12 -28.59
CA ILE A 120 20.97 16.03 -27.71
C ILE A 120 20.09 14.78 -27.92
N SER A 121 18.77 14.95 -28.03
CA SER A 121 17.85 13.85 -28.31
C SER A 121 18.17 13.17 -29.66
N GLN A 122 18.41 13.95 -30.71
CA GLN A 122 18.76 13.44 -32.05
C GLN A 122 20.10 12.69 -32.02
N ARG A 123 21.12 13.22 -31.33
CA ARG A 123 22.42 12.53 -31.16
C ARG A 123 22.29 11.22 -30.39
N MET A 124 21.34 11.11 -29.46
CA MET A 124 21.09 9.88 -28.70
C MET A 124 20.22 8.87 -29.45
N LEU A 125 19.46 9.31 -30.46
CA LEU A 125 18.56 8.50 -31.29
C LEU A 125 19.35 7.69 -32.33
N GLY A 126 20.19 6.79 -31.87
CA GLY A 126 21.11 6.03 -32.72
C GLY A 126 22.28 5.41 -32.00
N ASN A 127 22.48 5.76 -30.72
CA ASN A 127 23.56 5.20 -29.92
C ASN A 127 23.34 3.69 -29.70
N GLN A 128 24.07 2.87 -30.46
CA GLN A 128 23.97 1.41 -30.45
C GLN A 128 24.26 0.81 -29.06
N PHE A 129 25.05 1.51 -28.23
CA PHE A 129 25.34 1.14 -26.84
C PHE A 129 24.11 1.19 -25.91
N GLY A 130 23.11 2.00 -26.23
CA GLY A 130 21.84 2.05 -25.49
C GLY A 130 20.89 0.90 -25.86
N LYS A 131 20.91 0.48 -27.13
CA LYS A 131 20.10 -0.64 -27.63
C LYS A 131 20.58 -2.00 -27.11
N SER A 132 21.89 -2.20 -26.96
CA SER A 132 22.47 -3.48 -26.50
C SER A 132 22.15 -3.84 -25.04
N ASN A 133 21.78 -2.86 -24.22
CA ASN A 133 21.36 -3.07 -22.84
C ASN A 133 19.83 -3.04 -22.64
N LEU A 134 19.07 -2.71 -23.68
CA LEU A 134 17.61 -2.71 -23.59
C LEU A 134 17.11 -4.17 -23.52
N GLY A 135 16.56 -4.56 -22.37
CA GLY A 135 15.98 -5.89 -22.17
C GLY A 135 16.95 -6.97 -21.67
N ARG A 136 18.23 -6.65 -21.44
CA ARG A 136 19.19 -7.59 -20.86
C ARG A 136 18.79 -7.93 -19.42
N GLN A 137 18.49 -9.21 -19.15
CA GLN A 137 18.27 -9.68 -17.80
C GLN A 137 19.60 -9.91 -17.09
N PHE A 138 19.81 -9.23 -15.96
CA PHE A 138 21.00 -9.44 -15.14
C PHE A 138 21.00 -10.85 -14.51
N SER A 139 22.18 -11.46 -14.40
CA SER A 139 22.33 -12.76 -13.74
C SER A 139 21.82 -12.71 -12.30
N VAL A 140 21.46 -13.88 -11.76
CA VAL A 140 21.03 -14.03 -10.36
C VAL A 140 22.09 -13.47 -9.41
N GLU A 141 23.36 -13.79 -9.65
CA GLU A 141 24.50 -13.31 -8.87
C GLU A 141 24.69 -11.79 -8.96
N HIS A 142 24.58 -11.21 -10.14
CA HIS A 142 24.68 -9.76 -10.31
C HIS A 142 23.55 -9.03 -9.59
N ARG A 143 22.33 -9.58 -9.62
CA ARG A 143 21.19 -9.07 -8.85
C ARG A 143 21.42 -9.18 -7.34
N ALA A 144 21.97 -10.30 -6.88
CA ALA A 144 22.32 -10.50 -5.47
C ALA A 144 23.37 -9.47 -5.01
N LYS A 145 24.44 -9.25 -5.79
CA LYS A 145 25.49 -8.27 -5.49
C LYS A 145 24.97 -6.83 -5.43
N LEU A 146 24.07 -6.46 -6.36
CA LEU A 146 23.36 -5.17 -6.35
C LEU A 146 22.44 -5.04 -5.13
N SER A 147 21.70 -6.09 -4.79
CA SER A 147 20.80 -6.14 -3.64
C SER A 147 21.57 -5.96 -2.33
N SER A 148 22.65 -6.71 -2.11
CA SER A 148 23.50 -6.61 -0.92
C SER A 148 24.14 -5.24 -0.75
N ARG A 149 24.44 -4.53 -1.85
CA ARG A 149 24.97 -3.16 -1.81
C ARG A 149 23.91 -2.11 -1.46
N LEU A 150 22.64 -2.37 -1.78
CA LEU A 150 21.52 -1.45 -1.55
C LEU A 150 20.86 -1.66 -0.19
N ILE A 151 20.87 -2.90 0.33
CA ILE A 151 20.46 -3.22 1.69
C ILE A 151 21.39 -2.47 2.66
N GLY A 152 20.82 -1.61 3.51
CA GLY A 152 21.57 -0.78 4.45
C GLY A 152 22.09 0.55 3.89
N ASN A 153 21.78 0.93 2.65
CA ASN A 153 22.15 2.24 2.13
C ASN A 153 21.32 3.37 2.80
N THR A 154 21.95 4.07 3.74
CA THR A 154 21.35 5.17 4.53
C THR A 154 21.55 6.55 3.91
N ARG A 155 22.16 6.68 2.71
CA ARG A 155 22.41 8.00 2.07
C ARG A 155 21.14 8.83 1.80
N SER A 156 20.01 8.15 1.76
CA SER A 156 18.66 8.73 1.59
C SER A 156 17.83 8.69 2.87
N ALA A 157 18.31 8.02 3.92
CA ALA A 157 17.63 7.97 5.21
C ALA A 157 17.64 9.38 5.81
N GLY A 158 16.45 9.90 6.16
CA GLY A 158 16.28 11.25 6.68
C GLY A 158 16.15 12.36 5.62
N LYS A 159 16.38 12.09 4.33
CA LYS A 159 16.13 13.08 3.27
C LYS A 159 14.67 13.07 2.85
N THR A 160 14.03 14.22 2.89
CA THR A 160 12.68 14.40 2.35
C THR A 160 12.70 14.21 0.83
N PRO A 161 11.85 13.33 0.28
CA PRO A 161 11.73 13.20 -1.16
C PRO A 161 11.38 14.54 -1.80
N VAL A 162 12.02 14.88 -2.92
CA VAL A 162 11.84 16.16 -3.65
C VAL A 162 10.36 16.43 -4.04
N ASN A 163 9.56 15.37 -4.11
CA ASN A 163 8.14 15.40 -4.47
C ASN A 163 7.20 15.24 -3.27
N LYS A 164 7.71 15.20 -2.03
CA LYS A 164 6.87 15.15 -0.84
C LYS A 164 6.01 16.42 -0.78
N GLY A 165 4.69 16.25 -0.78
CA GLY A 165 3.70 17.35 -0.73
C GLY A 165 3.32 17.98 -2.08
N LYS A 166 3.95 17.58 -3.20
CA LYS A 166 3.56 18.09 -4.53
C LYS A 166 2.43 17.24 -5.13
N PRO A 167 1.28 17.83 -5.52
CA PRO A 167 0.21 17.08 -6.16
C PRO A 167 0.66 16.59 -7.55
N GLN A 168 0.28 15.37 -7.91
CA GLN A 168 0.54 14.84 -9.26
C GLN A 168 -0.26 15.60 -10.32
N SER A 169 0.33 15.82 -11.49
CA SER A 169 -0.35 16.44 -12.63
C SER A 169 -1.52 15.60 -13.14
N ALA A 170 -2.52 16.25 -13.75
CA ALA A 170 -3.69 15.56 -14.32
C ALA A 170 -3.30 14.51 -15.35
N GLU A 171 -2.33 14.81 -16.21
CA GLU A 171 -1.80 13.88 -17.22
C GLU A 171 -1.17 12.63 -16.57
N THR A 172 -0.38 12.82 -15.51
CA THR A 172 0.24 11.70 -14.77
C THR A 172 -0.81 10.84 -14.09
N LYS A 173 -1.84 11.45 -13.49
CA LYS A 173 -2.98 10.72 -12.91
C LYS A 173 -3.73 9.92 -13.97
N ALA A 174 -3.94 10.47 -15.16
CA ALA A 174 -4.60 9.79 -16.28
C ALA A 174 -3.79 8.58 -16.77
N LYS A 175 -2.46 8.71 -16.89
CA LYS A 175 -1.56 7.60 -17.26
C LYS A 175 -1.56 6.48 -16.20
N ILE A 176 -1.51 6.84 -14.92
CA ILE A 176 -1.61 5.87 -13.81
C ILE A 176 -2.98 5.18 -13.83
N GLY A 177 -4.06 5.95 -14.01
CA GLY A 177 -5.42 5.43 -14.10
C GLY A 177 -5.64 4.50 -15.29
N ALA A 178 -5.12 4.82 -16.48
CA ALA A 178 -5.15 3.95 -17.65
C ALA A 178 -4.45 2.61 -17.39
N ARG A 179 -3.29 2.62 -16.72
CA ARG A 179 -2.54 1.41 -16.37
C ARG A 179 -3.22 0.56 -15.31
N LEU A 180 -3.96 1.18 -14.38
CA LEU A 180 -4.64 0.49 -13.28
C LEU A 180 -6.05 0.02 -13.65
N ARG A 181 -6.69 0.62 -14.65
CA ARG A 181 -7.99 0.17 -15.18
C ARG A 181 -7.86 -1.27 -15.69
N GLY A 182 -8.76 -2.14 -15.24
CA GLY A 182 -8.76 -3.57 -15.56
C GLY A 182 -7.77 -4.42 -14.73
N ARG A 183 -6.91 -3.80 -13.91
CA ARG A 183 -6.05 -4.54 -13.00
C ARG A 183 -6.86 -4.94 -11.77
N THR A 184 -7.43 -6.14 -11.79
CA THR A 184 -7.94 -6.76 -10.56
C THR A 184 -6.72 -7.02 -9.67
N THR A 185 -6.68 -6.37 -8.50
CA THR A 185 -5.71 -6.78 -7.49
C THR A 185 -5.95 -8.25 -7.23
N LYS A 186 -4.89 -9.08 -7.30
CA LYS A 186 -5.04 -10.49 -6.92
C LYS A 186 -5.67 -10.50 -5.53
N PRO A 187 -6.80 -11.20 -5.32
CA PRO A 187 -7.46 -11.20 -4.03
C PRO A 187 -6.43 -11.61 -2.98
N MET A 188 -6.36 -10.85 -1.89
CA MET A 188 -5.46 -11.12 -0.79
C MET A 188 -5.58 -12.61 -0.41
N PRO A 189 -4.47 -13.36 -0.28
CA PRO A 189 -4.52 -14.77 0.04
C PRO A 189 -5.47 -14.99 1.23
N VAL A 190 -6.41 -15.93 1.09
CA VAL A 190 -7.47 -16.16 2.09
C VAL A 190 -6.86 -16.38 3.48
N ALA A 191 -5.73 -17.09 3.55
CA ALA A 191 -4.95 -17.29 4.78
C ALA A 191 -4.47 -15.95 5.40
N LEU A 192 -3.91 -15.04 4.59
CA LEU A 192 -3.44 -13.74 5.06
C LEU A 192 -4.61 -12.83 5.45
N LYS A 193 -5.70 -12.82 4.68
CA LYS A 193 -6.92 -12.08 5.02
C LYS A 193 -7.51 -12.57 6.34
N ASN A 194 -7.58 -13.88 6.54
CA ASN A 194 -8.05 -14.50 7.77
C ASN A 194 -7.11 -14.23 8.94
N TYR A 195 -5.79 -14.26 8.74
CA TYR A 195 -4.80 -13.92 9.76
C TYR A 195 -4.92 -12.45 10.20
N LEU A 196 -4.99 -11.50 9.26
CA LEU A 196 -5.15 -10.08 9.57
C LEU A 196 -6.50 -9.78 10.23
N THR A 197 -7.55 -10.50 9.80
CA THR A 197 -8.88 -10.39 10.40
C THR A 197 -8.86 -10.96 11.82
N ALA A 198 -8.26 -12.13 12.04
CA ALA A 198 -8.10 -12.76 13.36
C ALA A 198 -7.30 -11.87 14.33
N LEU A 199 -6.25 -11.19 13.84
CA LEU A 199 -5.47 -10.23 14.62
C LEU A 199 -6.25 -8.96 14.99
N SER A 200 -7.26 -8.60 14.19
CA SER A 200 -8.09 -7.40 14.38
C SER A 200 -9.36 -7.70 15.19
N THR A 201 -9.98 -8.85 14.96
CA THR A 201 -11.14 -9.33 15.71
C THR A 201 -10.77 -9.54 17.16
N GLY A 202 -11.38 -8.77 18.06
CA GLY A 202 -11.14 -8.84 19.50
C GLY A 202 -10.18 -7.79 20.06
N ARG A 203 -9.48 -7.01 19.21
CA ARG A 203 -8.78 -5.82 19.68
C ARG A 203 -9.81 -4.74 20.02
N LYS A 204 -10.14 -4.63 21.31
CA LYS A 204 -10.87 -3.47 21.82
C LYS A 204 -9.97 -2.24 21.65
N ALA A 205 -10.48 -1.16 21.05
CA ALA A 205 -9.77 0.11 20.98
C ALA A 205 -9.28 0.50 22.39
N ASN A 206 -8.03 0.94 22.51
CA ASN A 206 -7.48 1.35 23.80
C ASN A 206 -8.27 2.57 24.34
N GLU A 207 -8.26 2.73 25.67
CA GLU A 207 -9.06 3.76 26.35
C GLU A 207 -8.76 5.17 25.82
N VAL A 208 -7.50 5.42 25.46
CA VAL A 208 -7.02 6.66 24.82
C VAL A 208 -7.70 6.89 23.47
N THR A 209 -7.77 5.88 22.59
CA THR A 209 -8.45 5.98 21.29
C THR A 209 -9.95 6.17 21.49
N ARG A 210 -10.56 5.52 22.50
CA ARG A 210 -11.96 5.75 22.85
C ARG A 210 -12.21 7.16 23.38
N GLN A 211 -11.31 7.71 24.21
CA GLN A 211 -11.37 9.09 24.67
C GLN A 211 -11.22 10.06 23.51
N ILE A 212 -10.30 9.84 22.57
CA ILE A 212 -10.16 10.65 21.35
C ILE A 212 -11.45 10.64 20.51
N TRP A 213 -12.10 9.49 20.35
CA TRP A 213 -13.38 9.40 19.65
C TRP A 213 -14.55 10.04 20.42
N ARG A 214 -14.48 10.08 21.75
CA ARG A 214 -15.44 10.78 22.61
C ARG A 214 -15.25 12.31 22.56
N THR A 215 -14.01 12.79 22.46
CA THR A 215 -13.67 14.22 22.44
C THR A 215 -13.68 14.84 21.04
N GLN A 216 -13.76 14.05 19.97
CA GLN A 216 -13.99 14.56 18.63
C GLN A 216 -15.33 15.32 18.57
N ARG A 217 -15.27 16.55 18.07
CA ARG A 217 -16.46 17.38 17.82
C ARG A 217 -17.37 16.67 16.81
N LYS A 218 -18.63 16.43 17.17
CA LYS A 218 -19.66 15.78 16.34
C LYS A 218 -20.71 16.81 15.94
N GLY A 219 -21.37 16.61 14.81
CA GLY A 219 -22.44 17.50 14.35
C GLY A 219 -21.93 18.89 13.94
N CYS A 220 -22.63 19.95 14.33
CA CYS A 220 -22.32 21.35 14.00
C CYS A 220 -20.99 21.83 14.58
N LEU A 221 -20.52 21.18 15.65
CA LEU A 221 -19.21 21.43 16.26
C LEU A 221 -18.07 20.91 15.37
N ASN A 222 -18.35 20.06 14.39
CA ASN A 222 -17.39 19.64 13.38
C ASN A 222 -17.40 20.63 12.21
N ASN A 223 -16.33 21.41 12.05
CA ASN A 223 -16.19 22.40 10.96
C ASN A 223 -16.26 21.78 9.55
N ALA A 224 -16.15 20.46 9.41
CA ALA A 224 -16.31 19.74 8.14
C ALA A 224 -17.74 19.18 7.91
N SER A 225 -18.67 19.44 8.83
CA SER A 225 -20.06 19.01 8.70
C SER A 225 -20.78 19.80 7.61
N LYS A 226 -21.55 19.10 6.77
CA LYS A 226 -22.37 19.69 5.70
C LYS A 226 -23.75 20.16 6.16
N LEU A 227 -24.13 19.87 7.41
CA LEU A 227 -25.45 20.14 7.95
C LEU A 227 -25.33 20.99 9.23
N THR A 228 -26.32 21.85 9.46
CA THR A 228 -26.55 22.57 10.72
C THR A 228 -27.58 21.85 11.60
N ASP A 229 -27.67 22.21 12.87
CA ASP A 229 -28.62 21.61 13.83
C ASP A 229 -30.07 21.80 13.36
N GLU A 230 -30.41 22.99 12.86
CA GLU A 230 -31.73 23.31 12.31
C GLU A 230 -32.08 22.45 11.08
N GLN A 231 -31.10 22.24 10.19
CA GLN A 231 -31.30 21.39 9.01
C GLN A 231 -31.53 19.94 9.40
N VAL A 232 -30.88 19.45 10.46
CA VAL A 232 -31.08 18.09 10.97
C VAL A 232 -32.47 17.94 11.60
N LEU A 233 -32.95 18.93 12.36
CA LEU A 233 -34.31 18.93 12.89
C LEU A 233 -35.35 18.96 11.77
N HIS A 234 -35.13 19.75 10.72
CA HIS A 234 -36.01 19.76 9.55
C HIS A 234 -36.02 18.41 8.82
N ILE A 235 -34.85 17.76 8.64
CA ILE A 235 -34.75 16.41 8.09
C ILE A 235 -35.55 15.40 8.94
N VAL A 236 -35.48 15.50 10.27
CA VAL A 236 -36.25 14.63 11.17
C VAL A 236 -37.75 14.88 11.01
N GLY A 237 -38.18 16.14 10.90
CA GLY A 237 -39.58 16.50 10.63
C GLY A 237 -40.09 15.96 9.29
N LEU A 238 -39.32 16.11 8.21
CA LEU A 238 -39.66 15.54 6.89
C LEU A 238 -39.78 14.02 6.92
N LEU A 239 -38.94 13.34 7.71
CA LEU A 239 -39.02 11.89 7.91
C LEU A 239 -40.26 11.47 8.72
N GLN A 240 -40.77 12.31 9.63
CA GLN A 240 -42.01 12.08 10.38
C GLN A 240 -43.25 12.26 9.51
N VAL A 241 -43.22 13.22 8.58
CA VAL A 241 -44.27 13.42 7.57
C VAL A 241 -44.25 12.31 6.50
N GLY A 242 -43.20 11.48 6.46
CA GLY A 242 -43.12 10.30 5.59
C GLY A 242 -42.43 10.54 4.24
N VAL A 243 -41.72 11.66 4.08
CA VAL A 243 -40.96 11.98 2.86
C VAL A 243 -39.84 10.95 2.65
N VAL A 244 -39.59 10.59 1.39
CA VAL A 244 -38.65 9.52 1.05
C VAL A 244 -37.21 9.98 1.29
N GLN A 245 -36.38 9.10 1.87
CA GLN A 245 -34.98 9.41 2.22
C GLN A 245 -34.13 9.86 1.02
N VAL A 246 -34.51 9.49 -0.21
CA VAL A 246 -33.81 9.85 -1.44
C VAL A 246 -34.05 11.33 -1.78
N GLU A 247 -35.29 11.78 -1.71
CA GLU A 247 -35.68 13.17 -1.96
C GLU A 247 -35.04 14.13 -0.96
N ILE A 248 -35.04 13.73 0.33
CA ILE A 248 -34.35 14.48 1.40
C ILE A 248 -32.83 14.53 1.13
N ALA A 249 -32.24 13.43 0.65
CA ALA A 249 -30.82 13.38 0.36
C ALA A 249 -30.43 14.31 -0.81
N GLU A 250 -31.27 14.39 -1.84
CA GLU A 250 -31.10 15.28 -2.98
C GLU A 250 -31.26 16.75 -2.58
N GLN A 251 -32.30 17.09 -1.82
CA GLN A 251 -32.60 18.44 -1.36
C GLN A 251 -31.46 19.05 -0.51
N TYR A 252 -30.82 18.22 0.32
CA TYR A 252 -29.72 18.66 1.18
C TYR A 252 -28.32 18.34 0.61
N HIS A 253 -28.24 17.76 -0.59
CA HIS A 253 -26.99 17.31 -1.21
C HIS A 253 -26.13 16.42 -0.27
N ILE A 254 -26.80 15.54 0.47
CA ILE A 254 -26.21 14.58 1.41
C ILE A 254 -26.40 13.15 0.91
N SER A 255 -25.70 12.20 1.53
CA SER A 255 -25.92 10.79 1.17
C SER A 255 -27.22 10.27 1.80
N GLN A 256 -27.96 9.45 1.04
CA GLN A 256 -29.13 8.72 1.56
C GLN A 256 -28.77 7.89 2.81
N THR A 257 -27.54 7.38 2.87
CA THR A 257 -27.02 6.68 4.05
C THR A 257 -26.94 7.58 5.28
N LEU A 258 -26.58 8.86 5.12
CA LEU A 258 -26.56 9.82 6.22
C LEU A 258 -27.98 10.09 6.74
N VAL A 259 -28.95 10.33 5.85
CA VAL A 259 -30.38 10.49 6.22
C VAL A 259 -30.88 9.25 6.98
N SER A 260 -30.51 8.05 6.51
CA SER A 260 -30.88 6.80 7.18
C SER A 260 -30.27 6.67 8.59
N ARG A 261 -29.06 7.20 8.81
CA ARG A 261 -28.40 7.20 10.12
C ARG A 261 -28.96 8.25 11.06
N ILE A 262 -29.39 9.40 10.54
CA ILE A 262 -30.15 10.42 11.28
C ILE A 262 -31.48 9.81 11.75
N ARG A 263 -32.22 9.15 10.86
CA ARG A 263 -33.48 8.46 11.18
C ARG A 263 -33.33 7.44 12.31
N ARG A 264 -32.22 6.69 12.32
CA ARG A 264 -31.92 5.65 13.33
C ARG A 264 -31.33 6.19 14.63
N GLY A 265 -31.14 7.51 14.76
CA GLY A 265 -30.46 8.11 15.91
C GLY A 265 -28.99 7.70 16.05
N GLU A 266 -28.33 7.25 14.98
CA GLU A 266 -26.91 6.89 14.98
C GLU A 266 -26.01 8.10 14.67
N ALA A 267 -26.57 9.11 14.00
CA ALA A 267 -25.92 10.36 13.66
C ALA A 267 -26.68 11.51 14.31
N TRP A 268 -25.95 12.54 14.77
CA TRP A 268 -26.54 13.70 15.44
C TRP A 268 -27.31 13.34 16.71
N THR A 269 -26.76 12.41 17.50
CA THR A 269 -27.37 11.81 18.70
C THR A 269 -27.84 12.80 19.77
N HIS A 270 -27.31 14.03 19.77
CA HIS A 270 -27.73 15.11 20.66
C HIS A 270 -29.08 15.73 20.26
N LEU A 271 -29.47 15.61 18.99
CA LEU A 271 -30.77 16.06 18.43
C LEU A 271 -31.69 14.87 18.15
N THR A 272 -31.14 13.71 17.81
CA THR A 272 -31.89 12.50 17.43
C THR A 272 -31.83 11.47 18.56
N LYS A 273 -32.34 11.81 19.74
CA LYS A 273 -32.42 10.86 20.85
C LYS A 273 -33.25 9.64 20.41
N PRO A 274 -32.70 8.40 20.43
CA PRO A 274 -33.40 7.21 19.96
C PRO A 274 -34.63 6.86 20.80
N GLU A 275 -34.65 7.30 22.06
CA GLU A 275 -35.67 7.01 23.07
C GLU A 275 -36.95 7.84 22.87
N GLU A 276 -36.81 9.02 22.26
CA GLU A 276 -37.89 9.98 22.02
C GLU A 276 -38.32 10.01 20.54
N ASN A 277 -37.68 9.25 19.66
CA ASN A 277 -37.95 9.25 18.22
C ASN A 277 -38.94 8.13 17.83
N PRO A 278 -40.22 8.43 17.54
CA PRO A 278 -41.26 7.44 17.27
C PRO A 278 -41.02 6.62 15.98
N LEU A 279 -40.08 7.04 15.12
CA LEU A 279 -39.70 6.33 13.90
C LEU A 279 -38.57 5.31 14.10
N CYS A 280 -37.98 5.25 15.30
CA CYS A 280 -36.89 4.35 15.61
C CYS A 280 -37.45 3.11 16.32
N PRO A 281 -37.40 1.90 15.73
CA PRO A 281 -37.71 0.69 16.47
C PRO A 281 -36.77 0.62 17.66
N LEU A 282 -37.33 0.53 18.88
CA LEU A 282 -36.56 0.44 20.12
C LEU A 282 -35.43 -0.58 19.95
N ARG A 283 -34.19 -0.11 20.06
CA ARG A 283 -33.01 -0.94 19.90
C ARG A 283 -32.88 -1.81 21.15
N ILE A 284 -33.40 -3.04 21.10
CA ILE A 284 -33.17 -4.02 22.17
C ILE A 284 -31.65 -4.23 22.30
N PRO A 285 -31.02 -3.90 23.45
CA PRO A 285 -29.59 -4.08 23.63
C PRO A 285 -29.22 -5.56 23.43
N GLY A 286 -28.32 -5.85 22.48
CA GLY A 286 -27.79 -7.21 22.24
C GLY A 286 -28.23 -7.88 20.93
N VAL A 287 -29.15 -7.30 20.17
CA VAL A 287 -29.56 -7.85 18.86
C VAL A 287 -28.96 -7.00 17.73
N ASP A 288 -27.92 -7.54 17.09
CA ASP A 288 -27.28 -6.91 15.93
C ASP A 288 -28.28 -6.93 14.75
N SER A 289 -28.59 -5.76 14.18
CA SER A 289 -29.67 -5.55 13.18
C SER A 289 -29.46 -6.25 11.83
N ARG A 290 -28.44 -7.10 11.71
CA ARG A 290 -28.13 -7.91 10.52
C ARG A 290 -28.50 -9.38 10.65
N THR A 291 -28.90 -9.84 11.83
CA THR A 291 -29.21 -11.25 12.07
C THR A 291 -30.52 -11.38 12.84
N GLY A 292 -31.64 -11.59 12.15
CA GLY A 292 -32.84 -12.06 12.85
C GLY A 292 -34.20 -11.80 12.21
N ILE A 293 -34.36 -10.84 11.29
CA ILE A 293 -35.67 -10.63 10.66
C ILE A 293 -35.85 -11.65 9.53
N ALA A 294 -36.68 -12.67 9.77
CA ALA A 294 -37.08 -13.61 8.75
C ALA A 294 -37.77 -12.86 7.60
N LYS A 295 -37.25 -13.00 6.37
CA LYS A 295 -37.84 -12.36 5.20
C LYS A 295 -39.27 -12.89 5.00
N THR A 296 -40.23 -11.97 4.87
CA THR A 296 -41.61 -12.30 4.52
C THR A 296 -41.66 -13.14 3.24
N PRO A 297 -42.64 -14.06 3.10
CA PRO A 297 -42.78 -14.88 1.89
C PRO A 297 -42.82 -14.06 0.59
N GLU A 298 -43.50 -12.91 0.59
CA GLU A 298 -43.61 -12.01 -0.55
C GLU A 298 -42.25 -11.41 -0.97
N HIS A 299 -41.47 -10.93 0.01
CA HIS A 299 -40.12 -10.44 -0.24
C HIS A 299 -39.17 -11.54 -0.75
N ARG A 300 -39.32 -12.79 -0.29
CA ARG A 300 -38.60 -13.93 -0.85
C ARG A 300 -38.97 -14.19 -2.30
N ALA A 301 -40.26 -14.07 -2.65
CA ALA A 301 -40.74 -14.21 -4.02
C ALA A 301 -40.21 -13.10 -4.95
N LYS A 302 -40.18 -11.83 -4.48
CA LYS A 302 -39.58 -10.71 -5.24
C LYS A 302 -38.09 -10.93 -5.51
N ILE A 303 -37.32 -11.37 -4.50
CA ILE A 303 -35.90 -11.71 -4.69
C ILE A 303 -35.73 -12.88 -5.66
N SER A 304 -36.55 -13.93 -5.55
CA SER A 304 -36.44 -15.10 -6.44
C SER A 304 -36.81 -14.76 -7.89
N ALA A 305 -37.79 -13.87 -8.11
CA ALA A 305 -38.16 -13.35 -9.41
C ALA A 305 -37.04 -12.49 -10.02
N ALA A 306 -36.43 -11.60 -9.23
CA ALA A 306 -35.35 -10.72 -9.67
C ALA A 306 -34.04 -11.48 -10.01
N LEU A 307 -33.80 -12.61 -9.36
CA LEU A 307 -32.63 -13.46 -9.61
C LEU A 307 -32.87 -14.51 -10.70
N ARG A 308 -34.12 -14.74 -11.11
CA ARG A 308 -34.46 -15.70 -12.17
C ARG A 308 -33.85 -15.21 -13.49
N GLY A 309 -32.93 -16.00 -14.05
CA GLY A 309 -32.22 -15.68 -15.29
C GLY A 309 -30.89 -14.92 -15.14
N ARG A 310 -30.55 -14.43 -13.94
CA ARG A 310 -29.29 -13.72 -13.69
C ARG A 310 -28.19 -14.71 -13.27
N SER A 311 -27.64 -15.48 -14.22
CA SER A 311 -26.50 -16.36 -13.94
C SER A 311 -25.17 -15.64 -14.10
N SER A 312 -24.30 -15.74 -13.09
CA SER A 312 -22.90 -15.33 -13.22
C SER A 312 -22.22 -16.17 -14.32
N PRO A 313 -21.43 -15.57 -15.25
CA PRO A 313 -20.86 -16.28 -16.41
C PRO A 313 -20.12 -17.57 -16.04
N TRP A 314 -19.32 -17.54 -14.97
CA TRP A 314 -18.57 -18.71 -14.49
C TRP A 314 -19.46 -19.81 -13.91
N THR A 315 -20.57 -19.46 -13.26
CA THR A 315 -21.50 -20.45 -12.68
C THR A 315 -22.33 -21.10 -13.78
N ALA A 316 -22.72 -20.34 -14.81
CA ALA A 316 -23.42 -20.86 -15.98
C ALA A 316 -22.55 -21.85 -16.75
N GLU A 317 -21.28 -21.54 -16.96
CA GLU A 317 -20.31 -22.40 -17.66
C GLU A 317 -20.01 -23.68 -16.88
N ARG A 318 -19.77 -23.59 -15.57
CA ARG A 318 -19.61 -24.75 -14.68
C ARG A 318 -20.85 -25.65 -14.67
N ASN A 319 -22.05 -25.05 -14.61
CA ASN A 319 -23.30 -25.82 -14.61
C ASN A 319 -23.59 -26.45 -15.98
N ARG A 320 -23.18 -25.80 -17.09
CA ARG A 320 -23.25 -26.35 -18.45
C ARG A 320 -22.28 -27.52 -18.62
N ALA A 321 -21.06 -27.39 -18.09
CA ALA A 321 -20.04 -28.45 -18.08
C ALA A 321 -20.42 -29.67 -17.20
N ASN A 322 -21.25 -29.45 -16.18
CA ASN A 322 -21.77 -30.49 -15.28
C ASN A 322 -23.17 -31.01 -15.69
N LYS A 323 -23.81 -30.44 -16.71
CA LYS A 323 -25.11 -30.90 -17.20
C LYS A 323 -24.94 -32.29 -17.82
N GLY A 324 -25.61 -33.30 -17.24
CA GLY A 324 -25.47 -34.71 -17.65
C GLY A 324 -24.35 -35.48 -16.94
N LYS A 325 -23.62 -34.88 -15.99
CA LYS A 325 -22.64 -35.57 -15.14
C LYS A 325 -23.15 -35.59 -13.69
N PRO A 326 -24.05 -36.52 -13.30
CA PRO A 326 -24.38 -36.68 -11.90
C PRO A 326 -23.09 -36.95 -11.12
N GLY A 327 -22.90 -36.26 -10.00
CA GLY A 327 -21.71 -36.44 -9.16
C GLY A 327 -21.60 -37.91 -8.80
N HIS A 328 -20.54 -38.58 -9.27
CA HIS A 328 -20.32 -39.98 -8.98
C HIS A 328 -20.06 -40.14 -7.48
N SER A 329 -20.79 -41.04 -6.82
CA SER A 329 -20.50 -41.43 -5.46
C SER A 329 -19.09 -42.03 -5.42
N ILE A 330 -18.25 -41.56 -4.50
CA ILE A 330 -16.89 -42.07 -4.37
C ILE A 330 -16.99 -43.55 -3.97
N SER A 331 -16.44 -44.44 -4.79
CA SER A 331 -16.40 -45.89 -4.53
C SER A 331 -15.82 -46.17 -3.14
N VAL A 332 -16.27 -47.26 -2.51
CA VAL A 332 -15.78 -47.72 -1.20
C VAL A 332 -14.26 -47.93 -1.26
N GLU A 333 -13.74 -48.46 -2.37
CA GLU A 333 -12.30 -48.65 -2.61
C GLU A 333 -11.54 -47.32 -2.66
N VAL A 334 -12.11 -46.31 -3.33
CA VAL A 334 -11.49 -44.98 -3.44
C VAL A 334 -11.53 -44.27 -2.09
N ARG A 335 -12.61 -44.42 -1.31
CA ARG A 335 -12.67 -43.94 0.07
C ARG A 335 -11.62 -44.61 0.95
N GLN A 336 -11.40 -45.90 0.77
CA GLN A 336 -10.39 -46.65 1.51
C GLN A 336 -8.98 -46.19 1.15
N LYS A 337 -8.66 -46.01 -0.14
CA LYS A 337 -7.38 -45.44 -0.61
C LYS A 337 -7.13 -44.03 -0.06
N ILE A 338 -8.15 -43.17 -0.06
CA ILE A 338 -8.06 -41.82 0.53
C ILE A 338 -7.85 -41.90 2.05
N SER A 339 -8.50 -42.84 2.73
CA SER A 339 -8.33 -43.06 4.16
C SER A 339 -6.91 -43.51 4.46
N GLU A 340 -6.44 -44.57 3.81
CA GLU A 340 -5.08 -45.14 3.95
C GLU A 340 -4.00 -44.07 3.70
N ALA A 341 -4.15 -43.27 2.64
CA ALA A 341 -3.22 -42.19 2.31
C ALA A 341 -3.21 -41.03 3.32
N ASN A 342 -4.26 -40.89 4.15
CA ASN A 342 -4.38 -39.85 5.16
C ASN A 342 -4.11 -40.36 6.58
N THR A 343 -4.22 -41.66 6.84
CA THR A 343 -3.78 -42.29 8.10
C THR A 343 -2.30 -42.05 8.31
N GLY A 344 -1.93 -41.50 9.47
CA GLY A 344 -0.54 -41.20 9.83
C GLY A 344 0.00 -39.85 9.32
N ARG A 345 -0.69 -39.15 8.41
CA ARG A 345 -0.29 -37.79 7.99
C ARG A 345 -0.55 -36.77 9.10
N LYS A 346 0.50 -36.30 9.77
CA LYS A 346 0.44 -35.22 10.75
C LYS A 346 0.09 -33.91 10.05
N LYS A 347 -1.03 -33.29 10.44
CA LYS A 347 -1.41 -31.95 9.97
C LYS A 347 -0.71 -30.89 10.82
N GLU A 348 0.53 -30.57 10.47
CA GLU A 348 1.39 -29.63 11.22
C GLU A 348 0.75 -28.26 11.43
N TRP A 349 0.04 -27.75 10.42
CA TRP A 349 -0.71 -26.49 10.54
C TRP A 349 -1.80 -26.54 11.61
N LEU A 350 -2.44 -27.71 11.80
CA LEU A 350 -3.47 -27.92 12.80
C LEU A 350 -2.85 -28.03 14.20
N ALA A 351 -1.66 -28.64 14.32
CA ALA A 351 -0.89 -28.68 15.56
C ALA A 351 -0.43 -27.27 15.98
N GLN A 352 0.12 -26.48 15.06
CA GLN A 352 0.50 -25.07 15.31
C GLN A 352 -0.72 -24.19 15.66
N ALA A 353 -1.86 -24.40 15.00
CA ALA A 353 -3.09 -23.69 15.31
C ALA A 353 -3.65 -24.03 16.70
N ASN A 354 -3.50 -25.28 17.14
CA ASN A 354 -3.93 -25.73 18.47
C ASN A 354 -2.99 -25.26 19.60
N GLN A 355 -1.69 -25.14 19.35
CA GLN A 355 -0.72 -24.61 20.32
C GLN A 355 -1.00 -23.14 20.71
N ASN A 356 -1.46 -22.34 19.74
CA ASN A 356 -1.79 -20.93 19.96
C ASN A 356 -3.23 -20.70 20.48
N ARG A 357 -3.96 -21.77 20.77
CA ARG A 357 -5.36 -21.67 21.22
C ARG A 357 -5.40 -21.60 22.75
N ASN A 358 -5.66 -20.41 23.29
CA ASN A 358 -5.95 -20.25 24.71
C ASN A 358 -7.39 -20.69 25.01
N TRP A 359 -7.53 -21.84 25.65
CA TRP A 359 -8.83 -22.35 26.11
C TRP A 359 -9.21 -21.66 27.43
N SER A 360 -10.46 -21.19 27.52
CA SER A 360 -10.99 -20.70 28.80
C SER A 360 -11.10 -21.84 29.80
N GLN A 361 -11.05 -21.52 31.10
CA GLN A 361 -11.22 -22.52 32.16
C GLN A 361 -12.56 -23.26 32.00
N GLU A 362 -13.64 -22.53 31.72
CA GLU A 362 -14.97 -23.10 31.41
C GLU A 362 -14.93 -24.11 30.24
N SER A 363 -14.13 -23.85 29.21
CA SER A 363 -14.01 -24.79 28.08
C SER A 363 -13.20 -26.02 28.45
N ARG A 364 -12.19 -25.89 29.32
CA ARG A 364 -11.42 -27.02 29.87
C ARG A 364 -12.29 -27.89 30.76
N ASP A 365 -13.10 -27.27 31.61
CA ASP A 365 -14.01 -27.97 32.52
C ASP A 365 -15.07 -28.73 31.72
N LYS A 366 -15.65 -28.14 30.66
CA LYS A 366 -16.58 -28.83 29.74
C LYS A 366 -15.95 -30.01 29.03
N ILE A 367 -14.68 -29.91 28.60
CA ILE A 367 -13.96 -31.02 27.98
C ILE A 367 -13.66 -32.13 29.01
N SER A 368 -13.27 -31.75 30.22
CA SER A 368 -13.01 -32.67 31.33
C SER A 368 -14.27 -33.43 31.73
N GLU A 369 -15.39 -32.72 31.93
CA GLU A 369 -16.69 -33.29 32.28
C GLU A 369 -17.20 -34.22 31.15
N ALA A 370 -17.04 -33.82 29.88
CA ALA A 370 -17.42 -34.64 28.74
C ALA A 370 -16.52 -35.90 28.54
N ASN A 371 -15.28 -35.87 29.02
CA ASN A 371 -14.31 -36.97 28.97
C ASN A 371 -14.20 -37.74 30.29
N ARG A 372 -15.12 -37.51 31.24
CA ARG A 372 -15.16 -38.25 32.51
C ARG A 372 -15.19 -39.75 32.23
N VAL A 373 -14.33 -40.50 32.92
CA VAL A 373 -14.35 -41.96 32.90
C VAL A 373 -15.65 -42.41 33.56
N LEU A 374 -16.49 -43.11 32.79
CA LEU A 374 -17.77 -43.64 33.29
C LEU A 374 -17.50 -44.84 34.19
N THR A 375 -18.25 -44.98 35.28
CA THR A 375 -18.14 -46.16 36.14
C THR A 375 -18.81 -47.37 35.47
N ASN A 376 -18.46 -48.58 35.91
CA ASN A 376 -19.07 -49.81 35.38
C ASN A 376 -20.59 -49.82 35.57
N SER A 377 -21.11 -49.18 36.63
CA SER A 377 -22.55 -49.04 36.87
C SER A 377 -23.21 -48.12 35.84
N ASP A 378 -22.61 -46.96 35.56
CA ASP A 378 -23.12 -46.01 34.57
C ASP A 378 -23.18 -46.62 33.18
N ILE A 379 -22.19 -47.46 32.83
CA ILE A 379 -22.11 -48.11 31.52
C ILE A 379 -23.23 -49.14 31.34
N ARG A 380 -23.55 -49.92 32.39
CA ARG A 380 -24.67 -50.87 32.35
C ARG A 380 -26.00 -50.15 32.18
N GLU A 381 -26.19 -49.04 32.89
CA GLU A 381 -27.40 -48.24 32.81
C GLU A 381 -27.55 -47.58 31.43
N ILE A 382 -26.47 -47.04 30.86
CA ILE A 382 -26.46 -46.51 29.49
C ILE A 382 -26.83 -47.60 28.48
N LYS A 383 -26.30 -48.82 28.64
CA LYS A 383 -26.64 -49.96 27.76
C LYS A 383 -28.10 -50.37 27.88
N ARG A 384 -28.66 -50.40 29.10
CA ARG A 384 -30.08 -50.64 29.37
C ARG A 384 -30.96 -49.60 28.66
N LEU A 385 -30.67 -48.32 28.87
CA LEU A 385 -31.44 -47.21 28.26
C LEU A 385 -31.35 -47.19 26.72
N LEU A 386 -30.21 -47.62 26.16
CA LEU A 386 -30.06 -47.79 24.71
C LEU A 386 -30.85 -49.00 24.17
N ALA A 387 -31.00 -50.06 24.95
CA ALA A 387 -31.77 -51.25 24.59
C ALA A 387 -33.28 -51.03 24.69
N GLU A 388 -33.72 -50.26 25.68
CA GLU A 388 -35.13 -49.89 25.87
C GLU A 388 -35.64 -48.92 24.79
N GLY A 389 -34.75 -48.19 24.10
CA GLY A 389 -35.08 -47.44 22.89
C GLY A 389 -35.93 -46.17 23.09
N PHE A 390 -36.42 -45.90 24.31
CA PHE A 390 -37.26 -44.74 24.62
C PHE A 390 -36.52 -43.39 24.60
N MET A 391 -35.18 -43.39 24.69
CA MET A 391 -34.38 -42.16 24.68
C MET A 391 -33.38 -42.10 23.51
N ASN A 392 -33.34 -40.95 22.83
CA ASN A 392 -32.33 -40.67 21.81
C ASN A 392 -30.94 -40.58 22.45
N GLY A 393 -29.88 -41.03 21.76
CA GLY A 393 -28.51 -41.06 22.29
C GLY A 393 -28.00 -39.69 22.77
N THR A 394 -28.54 -38.59 22.24
CA THR A 394 -28.26 -37.22 22.70
C THR A 394 -28.91 -36.91 24.07
N ALA A 395 -30.09 -37.48 24.36
CA ALA A 395 -30.76 -37.32 25.65
C ALA A 395 -30.02 -38.10 26.74
N ILE A 396 -29.61 -39.34 26.44
CA ILE A 396 -28.77 -40.16 27.33
C ILE A 396 -27.43 -39.43 27.60
N ALA A 397 -26.82 -38.85 26.57
CA ALA A 397 -25.59 -38.07 26.72
C ALA A 397 -25.74 -36.89 27.70
N ARG A 398 -26.87 -36.17 27.67
CA ARG A 398 -27.15 -35.07 28.60
C ARG A 398 -27.34 -35.56 30.04
N GLN A 399 -28.06 -36.67 30.22
CA GLN A 399 -28.33 -37.25 31.54
C GLN A 399 -27.03 -37.68 32.24
N PHE A 400 -26.13 -38.35 31.51
CA PHE A 400 -24.85 -38.81 32.07
C PHE A 400 -23.72 -37.77 31.98
N LYS A 401 -24.05 -36.56 31.46
CA LYS A 401 -23.10 -35.47 31.19
C LYS A 401 -21.88 -35.89 30.38
N VAL A 402 -22.09 -36.75 29.39
CA VAL A 402 -21.03 -37.24 28.50
C VAL A 402 -21.24 -36.78 27.07
N SER A 403 -20.20 -36.89 26.24
CA SER A 403 -20.33 -36.60 24.81
C SER A 403 -21.30 -37.57 24.10
N PRO A 404 -22.18 -37.09 23.21
CA PRO A 404 -23.01 -37.95 22.36
C PRO A 404 -22.19 -38.94 21.51
N SER A 405 -20.94 -38.57 21.19
CA SER A 405 -20.00 -39.46 20.49
C SER A 405 -19.61 -40.68 21.35
N LEU A 406 -19.49 -40.50 22.67
CA LEU A 406 -19.17 -41.61 23.60
C LEU A 406 -20.33 -42.60 23.69
N ILE A 407 -21.58 -42.12 23.77
CA ILE A 407 -22.78 -42.96 23.75
C ILE A 407 -22.87 -43.75 22.43
N SER A 408 -22.56 -43.11 21.29
CA SER A 408 -22.47 -43.80 20.00
C SER A 408 -21.38 -44.87 19.97
N GLN A 409 -20.22 -44.61 20.57
CA GLN A 409 -19.14 -45.61 20.68
C GLN A 409 -19.50 -46.79 21.58
N ILE A 410 -20.25 -46.56 22.66
CA ILE A 410 -20.77 -47.63 23.54
C ILE A 410 -21.83 -48.46 22.77
N LYS A 411 -22.75 -47.80 22.06
CA LYS A 411 -23.77 -48.46 21.23
C LYS A 411 -23.14 -49.35 20.14
N LEU A 412 -22.09 -48.86 19.49
CA LEU A 412 -21.36 -49.58 18.45
C LEU A 412 -20.36 -50.62 19.01
N GLY A 413 -20.28 -50.80 20.33
CA GLY A 413 -19.36 -51.75 20.97
C GLY A 413 -17.88 -51.41 20.76
N LYS A 414 -17.52 -50.15 20.48
CA LYS A 414 -16.12 -49.74 20.26
C LYS A 414 -15.39 -49.38 21.56
N LYS A 415 -16.13 -49.08 22.63
CA LYS A 415 -15.62 -48.80 23.97
C LYS A 415 -16.40 -49.61 25.01
N TYR A 416 -15.72 -49.97 26.10
CA TYR A 416 -16.30 -50.71 27.24
C TYR A 416 -16.94 -52.05 26.83
N LEU A 417 -16.20 -52.82 26.01
CA LEU A 417 -16.59 -54.13 25.47
C LEU A 417 -16.79 -55.21 26.55
N GLY A 418 -16.03 -55.15 27.65
CA GLY A 418 -16.03 -56.19 28.70
C GLY A 418 -17.10 -56.05 29.80
N ILE A 419 -17.89 -54.97 29.79
CA ILE A 419 -18.89 -54.70 30.83
C ILE A 419 -20.25 -55.08 30.27
N LYS A 420 -20.75 -56.27 30.61
CA LYS A 420 -22.10 -56.71 30.24
C LYS A 420 -23.14 -55.96 31.06
#